data_AF-A0A8T3MFQ9-F1
#
_entry.id   AF-A0A8T3MFQ9-F1
#
_cell.length_a   1.000
_cell.length_b   1.000
_cell.length_c   1.000
_cell.angle_alpha   90.00
_cell.angle_beta   90.00
_cell.angle_gamma   90.00
#
_symmetry.space_group_name_H-M   'P 1'
#
loop_
_entity.id
_entity.type
_entity.pdbx_description
1 polymer ?
#
loop_
_entity_poly.entity_id
_entity_poly.type
_entity_poly.pdbx_seq_one_letter_code
_entity_poly.pdbx_strand_id
1 'polypeptide(L)'
;MNADVLSRIRTEIAGLSDPATLLGLYSEPGGRAVLRDRVRALARSPVDESELDGICAELFGFGPLQPWLDDPEVTDVLVNDPGQVFVERAGRLVRTDARFRDRGELADLVYRIAASVGRELTIEQPFVDARMRERFRAVRLRVRDGGLDMLRRAA
;
A
#
# COMPACT_ATOMS: atom_id res chain seq x y z
N MET A 1 16.66 0.78 -7.84
CA MET A 1 15.39 0.97 -8.56
C MET A 1 15.60 1.99 -9.66
N ASN A 2 15.38 1.61 -10.93
CA ASN A 2 15.55 2.53 -12.05
C ASN A 2 14.31 3.44 -12.13
N ALA A 3 14.41 4.66 -11.58
CA ALA A 3 13.29 5.60 -11.48
C ALA A 3 12.58 5.88 -12.83
N ASP A 4 13.28 5.66 -13.94
CA ASP A 4 12.77 5.80 -15.30
C ASP A 4 11.71 4.74 -15.65
N VAL A 5 11.90 3.49 -15.20
CA VAL A 5 10.97 2.38 -15.45
C VAL A 5 9.64 2.61 -14.74
N LEU A 6 9.71 3.03 -13.48
CA LEU A 6 8.52 3.29 -12.64
C LEU A 6 7.72 4.49 -13.16
N SER A 7 8.40 5.57 -13.53
CA SER A 7 7.76 6.76 -14.10
C SER A 7 6.99 6.42 -15.38
N ARG A 8 7.61 5.67 -16.29
CA ARG A 8 6.98 5.24 -17.55
C ARG A 8 5.76 4.36 -17.32
N ILE A 9 5.88 3.36 -16.45
CA ILE A 9 4.79 2.43 -16.14
C ILE A 9 3.63 3.20 -15.49
N ARG A 10 3.93 4.14 -14.59
CA ARG A 10 2.93 5.01 -13.95
C ARG A 10 2.14 5.84 -14.98
N THR A 11 2.81 6.41 -15.98
CA THR A 11 2.14 7.16 -17.07
C THR A 11 1.22 6.27 -17.90
N GLU A 12 1.64 5.04 -18.23
CA GLU A 12 0.84 4.08 -18.99
C GLU A 12 -0.39 3.58 -18.23
N ILE A 13 -0.28 3.45 -16.90
CA ILE A 13 -1.36 2.95 -16.03
C ILE A 13 -2.34 4.06 -15.62
N ALA A 14 -1.88 5.30 -15.47
CA ALA A 14 -2.72 6.42 -15.03
C ALA A 14 -3.95 6.65 -15.92
N GLY A 15 -3.96 6.15 -17.16
CA GLY A 15 -5.12 6.19 -18.06
C GLY A 15 -6.08 5.00 -17.96
N LEU A 16 -5.77 3.95 -17.19
CA LEU A 16 -6.47 2.66 -17.25
C LEU A 16 -7.52 2.46 -16.15
N SER A 17 -7.38 3.07 -14.97
CA SER A 17 -8.34 2.99 -13.85
C SER A 17 -7.97 3.95 -12.72
N ASP A 18 -8.90 4.26 -11.83
CA ASP A 18 -8.58 4.98 -10.60
C ASP A 18 -7.69 4.12 -9.66
N PRO A 19 -6.81 4.73 -8.84
CA PRO A 19 -5.88 4.00 -7.97
C PRO A 19 -6.56 3.06 -6.96
N ALA A 20 -7.79 3.33 -6.55
CA ALA A 20 -8.51 2.50 -5.60
C ALA A 20 -9.01 1.20 -6.24
N THR A 21 -9.52 1.28 -7.48
CA THR A 21 -9.84 0.10 -8.29
C THR A 21 -8.62 -0.79 -8.48
N LEU A 22 -7.45 -0.20 -8.75
CA LEU A 22 -6.20 -0.94 -8.91
C LEU A 22 -5.76 -1.66 -7.63
N LEU A 23 -5.92 -1.03 -6.46
CA LEU A 23 -5.64 -1.69 -5.17
C LEU A 23 -6.59 -2.86 -4.91
N GLY A 24 -7.87 -2.72 -5.26
CA GLY A 24 -8.85 -3.80 -5.19
C GLY A 24 -8.44 -5.00 -6.06
N LEU A 25 -8.12 -4.74 -7.33
CA LEU A 25 -7.64 -5.77 -8.27
C LEU A 25 -6.34 -6.43 -7.81
N TYR A 26 -5.40 -5.66 -7.29
CA TYR A 26 -4.12 -6.18 -6.81
C TYR A 26 -4.27 -7.08 -5.56
N SER A 27 -5.33 -6.88 -4.79
CA SER A 27 -5.61 -7.68 -3.61
C SER A 27 -6.16 -9.07 -3.96
N GLU A 28 -6.79 -9.23 -5.12
CA GLU A 28 -7.29 -10.52 -5.58
C GLU A 28 -6.19 -11.36 -6.25
N PRO A 29 -6.06 -12.67 -5.97
CA PRO A 29 -5.01 -13.51 -6.57
C PRO A 29 -5.01 -13.46 -8.11
N GLY A 30 -6.20 -13.45 -8.72
CA GLY A 30 -6.36 -13.36 -10.17
C GLY A 30 -5.96 -11.98 -10.73
N GLY A 31 -6.36 -10.91 -10.07
CA GLY A 31 -6.02 -9.54 -10.49
C GLY A 31 -4.54 -9.22 -10.29
N ARG A 32 -3.93 -9.69 -9.18
CA ARG A 32 -2.49 -9.58 -8.93
C ARG A 32 -1.66 -10.19 -10.05
N ALA A 33 -2.05 -11.38 -10.55
CA ALA A 33 -1.37 -12.03 -11.67
C ALA A 33 -1.46 -11.21 -12.97
N VAL A 34 -2.65 -10.69 -13.30
CA VAL A 34 -2.86 -9.87 -14.50
C VAL A 34 -2.03 -8.57 -14.45
N LEU A 35 -2.03 -7.89 -13.31
CA LEU A 35 -1.26 -6.66 -13.13
C LEU A 35 0.25 -6.93 -13.19
N ARG A 36 0.70 -8.05 -12.61
CA ARG A 36 2.10 -8.51 -12.67
C ARG A 36 2.55 -8.75 -14.11
N ASP A 37 1.76 -9.46 -14.89
CA ASP A 37 2.06 -9.73 -16.30
C ASP A 37 2.07 -8.44 -17.13
N ARG A 38 1.17 -7.50 -16.84
CA ARG A 38 1.13 -6.20 -17.50
C ARG A 38 2.39 -5.37 -17.21
N VAL A 39 2.82 -5.30 -15.95
CA VAL A 39 4.06 -4.61 -15.55
C VAL A 39 5.28 -5.24 -16.22
N ARG A 40 5.36 -6.58 -16.23
CA ARG A 40 6.43 -7.32 -16.91
C ARG A 40 6.51 -6.96 -18.40
N ALA A 41 5.37 -6.89 -19.09
CA ALA A 41 5.33 -6.49 -20.50
C ALA A 41 5.78 -5.04 -20.72
N LEU A 42 5.49 -4.13 -19.78
CA LEU A 42 5.85 -2.70 -19.85
C LEU A 42 7.30 -2.41 -19.45
N ALA A 43 7.94 -3.28 -18.67
CA ALA A 43 9.33 -3.11 -18.25
C ALA A 43 10.30 -3.12 -19.44
N ARG A 44 10.01 -3.90 -20.50
CA ARG A 44 10.82 -4.03 -21.72
C ARG A 44 12.28 -4.46 -21.47
N SER A 45 12.56 -4.99 -20.28
CA SER A 45 13.84 -5.56 -19.86
C SER A 45 13.56 -6.76 -18.94
N PRO A 46 14.53 -7.68 -18.76
CA PRO A 46 14.43 -8.69 -17.73
C PRO A 46 14.30 -8.00 -16.36
N VAL A 47 13.25 -8.35 -15.62
CA VAL A 47 13.00 -7.94 -14.25
C VAL A 47 12.82 -9.22 -13.46
N ASP A 48 13.59 -9.38 -12.37
CA ASP A 48 13.46 -10.56 -11.52
C ASP A 48 12.12 -10.54 -10.74
N GLU A 49 11.75 -11.67 -10.14
CA GLU A 49 10.46 -11.78 -9.47
C GLU A 49 10.33 -10.81 -8.28
N SER A 50 11.42 -10.53 -7.56
CA SER A 50 11.41 -9.65 -6.38
C SER A 50 11.30 -8.18 -6.77
N GLU A 51 11.99 -7.75 -7.82
CA GLU A 51 11.89 -6.40 -8.35
C GLU A 51 10.48 -6.17 -8.92
N LEU A 52 9.92 -7.17 -9.59
CA LEU A 52 8.55 -7.11 -10.12
C LEU A 52 7.51 -6.98 -9.00
N ASP A 53 7.66 -7.73 -7.91
CA ASP A 53 6.82 -7.59 -6.71
C ASP A 53 6.93 -6.19 -6.10
N GLY A 54 8.14 -5.65 -5.99
CA GLY A 54 8.37 -4.29 -5.49
C GLY A 54 7.68 -3.23 -6.36
N ILE A 55 7.82 -3.33 -7.69
CA ILE A 55 7.18 -2.40 -8.63
C ILE A 55 5.66 -2.50 -8.53
N CYS A 56 5.10 -3.72 -8.48
CA CYS A 56 3.65 -3.89 -8.37
C CYS A 56 3.11 -3.39 -7.02
N ALA A 57 3.84 -3.61 -5.92
CA ALA A 57 3.50 -3.10 -4.62
C ALA A 57 3.47 -1.56 -4.59
N GLU A 58 4.45 -0.90 -5.23
CA GLU A 58 4.49 0.57 -5.31
C GLU A 58 3.36 1.14 -6.18
N LEU A 59 3.09 0.52 -7.33
CA LEU A 59 2.11 1.00 -8.30
C LEU A 59 0.67 0.73 -7.88
N PHE A 60 0.40 -0.46 -7.34
CA PHE A 60 -0.96 -0.96 -7.13
C PHE A 60 -1.24 -1.38 -5.69
N GLY A 61 -0.22 -1.79 -4.94
CA GLY A 61 -0.35 -2.34 -3.60
C GLY A 61 -0.16 -1.32 -2.48
N PHE A 62 0.45 -1.78 -1.39
CA PHE A 62 0.70 -0.98 -0.19
C PHE A 62 2.12 -0.40 -0.11
N GLY A 63 2.84 -0.39 -1.24
CA GLY A 63 4.21 0.10 -1.35
C GLY A 63 5.15 -0.58 -0.34
N PRO A 64 5.91 0.19 0.47
CA PRO A 64 6.91 -0.36 1.38
C PRO A 64 6.31 -1.20 2.52
N LEU A 65 4.99 -1.16 2.73
CA LEU A 65 4.31 -1.98 3.73
C LEU A 65 4.00 -3.39 3.24
N GLN A 66 4.05 -3.66 1.93
CA GLN A 66 3.62 -4.92 1.35
C GLN A 66 4.24 -6.17 2.01
N PRO A 67 5.57 -6.24 2.28
CA PRO A 67 6.16 -7.42 2.89
C PRO A 67 5.61 -7.73 4.28
N TRP A 68 5.31 -6.67 5.05
CA TRP A 68 4.75 -6.79 6.39
C TRP A 68 3.27 -7.17 6.37
N LEU A 69 2.55 -6.75 5.32
CA LEU A 69 1.17 -7.15 5.13
C LEU A 69 1.08 -8.60 4.63
N ASP A 70 2.01 -9.05 3.80
CA ASP A 70 2.03 -10.43 3.31
C ASP A 70 2.46 -11.42 4.43
N ASP A 71 3.14 -10.95 5.49
CA ASP A 71 3.59 -11.78 6.62
C ASP A 71 2.42 -12.27 7.51
N PRO A 72 2.21 -13.59 7.64
CA PRO A 72 1.15 -14.16 8.46
C PRO A 72 1.24 -13.91 9.97
N GLU A 73 2.43 -13.61 10.47
CA GLU A 73 2.67 -13.37 11.90
C GLU A 73 2.45 -11.91 12.30
N VAL A 74 2.36 -11.02 11.32
CA VAL A 74 2.06 -9.60 11.55
C VAL A 74 0.55 -9.44 11.74
N THR A 75 0.16 -8.91 12.89
CA THR A 75 -1.25 -8.64 13.20
C THR A 75 -1.63 -7.20 12.89
N ASP A 76 -0.68 -6.28 13.03
CA ASP A 76 -0.91 -4.84 12.93
C ASP A 76 0.30 -4.15 12.32
N VAL A 77 0.05 -3.13 11.49
CA VAL A 77 1.09 -2.25 10.92
C VAL A 77 0.75 -0.83 11.32
N LEU A 78 1.66 -0.16 12.03
CA LEU A 78 1.53 1.21 12.48
C LEU A 78 2.56 2.07 11.75
N VAL A 79 2.10 3.15 11.13
CA VAL A 79 2.96 4.12 10.45
C VAL A 79 2.73 5.45 11.11
N ASN A 80 3.70 5.96 11.86
CA ASN A 80 3.62 7.27 12.54
C ASN A 80 4.08 8.40 11.61
N ASP A 81 5.11 8.12 10.82
CA ASP A 81 5.79 9.03 9.92
C ASP A 81 6.38 8.24 8.74
N PRO A 82 6.76 8.88 7.63
CA PRO A 82 7.37 8.21 6.47
C PRO A 82 8.52 7.25 6.83
N GLY A 83 9.31 7.56 7.87
CA GLY A 83 10.42 6.73 8.36
C GLY A 83 10.17 6.01 9.70
N GLN A 84 8.93 6.01 10.20
CA GLN A 84 8.56 5.42 11.47
C GLN A 84 7.42 4.42 11.27
N VAL A 85 7.80 3.21 10.84
CA VAL A 85 6.89 2.09 10.63
C VAL A 85 7.18 0.99 11.66
N PHE A 86 6.12 0.52 12.32
CA PHE A 86 6.12 -0.53 13.32
C PHE A 86 5.14 -1.63 12.93
N VAL A 87 5.41 -2.85 13.39
CA VAL A 87 4.52 -3.99 13.23
C VAL A 87 4.30 -4.67 14.58
N GLU A 88 3.11 -5.20 14.79
CA GLU A 88 2.85 -6.09 15.92
C GLU A 88 3.05 -7.55 15.48
N ARG A 89 3.93 -8.27 16.18
CA ARG A 89 4.13 -9.71 16.03
C ARG A 89 4.07 -10.37 17.39
N ALA A 90 3.23 -11.40 17.52
CA ALA A 90 3.04 -12.14 18.77
C ALA A 90 2.80 -11.23 20.01
N GLY A 91 2.01 -10.18 19.86
CA GLY A 91 1.69 -9.23 20.94
C GLY A 91 2.81 -8.23 21.27
N ARG A 92 3.85 -8.12 20.44
CA ARG A 92 4.97 -7.20 20.62
C ARG A 92 5.10 -6.26 19.44
N LEU A 93 5.22 -4.97 19.74
CA LEU A 93 5.50 -3.94 18.75
C LEU A 93 6.99 -3.92 18.39
N VAL A 94 7.29 -4.05 17.10
CA VAL A 94 8.65 -4.12 16.55
C VAL A 94 8.81 -3.04 15.48
N ARG A 95 9.91 -2.29 15.52
CA ARG A 95 10.22 -1.31 14.47
C ARG A 95 10.71 -2.02 13.21
N THR A 96 10.20 -1.61 12.06
CA THR A 96 10.59 -2.14 10.74
C THR A 96 11.64 -1.27 10.07
N ASP A 97 12.16 -1.75 8.95
CA ASP A 97 13.00 -1.02 8.00
C ASP A 97 12.19 -0.36 6.86
N ALA A 98 10.86 -0.56 6.82
CA ALA A 98 9.99 0.05 5.82
C ALA A 98 10.01 1.58 5.92
N ARG A 99 10.13 2.23 4.76
CA ARG A 99 10.18 3.69 4.66
C ARG A 99 9.45 4.16 3.41
N PHE A 100 8.64 5.19 3.59
CA PHE A 100 8.11 6.01 2.53
C PHE A 100 9.13 7.09 2.17
N ARG A 101 9.13 7.49 0.90
CA ARG A 101 9.96 8.55 0.34
C ARG A 101 9.74 9.88 1.03
N ASP A 102 8.47 10.22 1.22
CA ASP A 102 8.03 11.46 1.85
C ASP A 102 6.60 11.33 2.38
N ARG A 103 6.08 12.44 2.91
CA ARG A 103 4.70 12.52 3.42
C ARG A 103 3.65 12.43 2.32
N GLY A 104 3.97 12.85 1.11
CA GLY A 104 3.07 12.78 -0.04
C GLY A 104 2.80 11.35 -0.46
N GLU A 105 3.85 10.53 -0.56
CA GLU A 105 3.70 9.10 -0.89
C GLU A 105 2.87 8.35 0.18
N LEU A 106 3.08 8.66 1.46
CA LEU A 106 2.27 8.13 2.54
C LEU A 106 0.80 8.58 2.41
N ALA A 107 0.56 9.86 2.11
CA ALA A 107 -0.79 10.39 1.91
C ALA A 107 -1.49 9.74 0.69
N ASP A 108 -0.78 9.54 -0.42
CA ASP A 108 -1.30 8.89 -1.62
C ASP A 108 -1.77 7.45 -1.32
N LEU A 109 -0.99 6.69 -0.55
CA LEU A 109 -1.38 5.35 -0.12
C LEU A 109 -2.67 5.40 0.74
N VAL A 110 -2.74 6.36 1.65
CA VAL A 110 -3.86 6.54 2.59
C VAL A 110 -5.15 6.88 1.85
N TYR A 111 -5.09 7.81 0.88
CA TYR A 111 -6.23 8.12 0.01
C TYR A 111 -6.64 6.93 -0.84
N ARG A 112 -5.67 6.18 -1.40
CA ARG A 112 -5.94 4.97 -2.18
C ARG A 112 -6.66 3.91 -1.36
N ILE A 113 -6.22 3.66 -0.12
CA ILE A 113 -6.87 2.73 0.80
C ILE A 113 -8.30 3.21 1.11
N ALA A 114 -8.48 4.48 1.49
CA ALA A 114 -9.79 5.04 1.80
C ALA A 114 -10.76 4.93 0.60
N ALA A 115 -10.30 5.24 -0.60
CA ALA A 115 -11.13 5.12 -1.79
C ALA A 115 -11.46 3.65 -2.12
N SER A 116 -10.53 2.70 -1.91
CA SER A 116 -10.76 1.26 -2.19
C SER A 116 -11.86 0.62 -1.34
N VAL A 117 -12.13 1.22 -0.17
CA VAL A 117 -13.18 0.80 0.76
C VAL A 117 -14.41 1.72 0.72
N GLY A 118 -14.50 2.58 -0.30
CA GLY A 118 -15.64 3.48 -0.51
C GLY A 118 -15.76 4.59 0.53
N ARG A 119 -14.63 5.05 1.07
CA ARG A 119 -14.55 6.12 2.08
C ARG A 119 -13.77 7.30 1.52
N GLU A 120 -14.13 8.49 1.97
CA GLU A 120 -13.45 9.72 1.63
C GLU A 120 -12.82 10.28 2.90
N LEU A 121 -11.55 10.71 2.79
CA LEU A 121 -10.85 11.40 3.86
C LEU A 121 -10.95 12.89 3.59
N THR A 122 -11.61 13.62 4.49
CA THR A 122 -11.69 15.09 4.42
C THR A 122 -10.88 15.73 5.54
N ILE A 123 -10.62 17.02 5.44
CA ILE A 123 -9.95 17.78 6.50
C ILE A 123 -10.78 17.76 7.79
N GLU A 124 -12.13 17.74 7.69
CA GLU A 124 -13.00 17.63 8.87
C GLU A 124 -13.10 16.21 9.42
N GLN A 125 -12.80 15.19 8.59
CA GLN A 125 -12.79 13.78 8.97
C GLN A 125 -11.41 13.17 8.68
N PRO A 126 -10.38 13.50 9.47
CA PRO A 126 -9.02 13.00 9.27
C PRO A 126 -8.88 11.53 9.69
N PHE A 127 -9.99 10.81 9.87
CA PHE A 127 -9.98 9.41 10.21
C PHE A 127 -11.01 8.62 9.42
N VAL A 128 -10.59 7.44 8.97
CA VAL A 128 -11.45 6.46 8.34
C VAL A 128 -11.23 5.14 9.06
N ASP A 129 -12.33 4.48 9.44
CA ASP A 129 -12.33 3.09 9.87
C ASP A 129 -12.83 2.25 8.69
N ALA A 130 -11.90 1.59 8.03
CA ALA A 130 -12.13 0.90 6.77
C ALA A 130 -12.02 -0.60 6.98
N ARG A 131 -13.07 -1.36 6.68
CA ARG A 131 -12.97 -2.83 6.65
C ARG A 131 -12.57 -3.29 5.26
N MET A 132 -11.33 -3.77 5.12
CA MET A 132 -10.89 -4.41 3.89
C MET A 132 -11.31 -5.88 3.88
N ARG A 133 -11.53 -6.43 2.67
CA ARG A 133 -12.08 -7.79 2.48
C ARG A 133 -11.09 -8.93 2.77
N GLU A 134 -9.84 -8.62 3.10
CA GLU A 134 -8.72 -9.56 3.22
C GLU A 134 -8.30 -9.84 4.69
N ARG A 135 -7.09 -10.40 4.88
CA ARG A 135 -6.45 -10.68 6.18
C ARG A 135 -6.39 -9.48 7.12
N PHE A 136 -6.18 -8.26 6.58
CA PHE A 136 -6.28 -7.00 7.32
C PHE A 136 -7.72 -6.52 7.30
N ARG A 137 -8.38 -6.63 8.45
CA ARG A 137 -9.83 -6.43 8.55
C ARG A 137 -10.24 -5.01 8.90
N ALA A 138 -9.32 -4.18 9.40
CA ALA A 138 -9.59 -2.77 9.63
C ALA A 138 -8.33 -1.93 9.37
N VAL A 139 -8.51 -0.80 8.70
CA VAL A 139 -7.51 0.25 8.60
C VAL A 139 -8.12 1.45 9.29
N ARG A 140 -7.63 1.77 10.49
CA ARG A 140 -7.87 3.07 11.10
C ARG A 140 -6.79 4.01 10.62
N LEU A 141 -7.17 4.95 9.77
CA LEU A 141 -6.30 6.05 9.34
C LEU A 141 -6.55 7.20 10.33
N ARG A 142 -5.51 7.83 10.87
CA ARG A 142 -5.61 9.13 11.53
C ARG A 142 -4.59 10.07 10.93
N VAL A 143 -5.03 11.19 10.41
CA VAL A 143 -4.17 12.29 9.98
C VAL A 143 -4.09 13.27 11.16
N ARG A 144 -2.96 13.26 11.88
CA ARG A 144 -2.59 14.37 12.79
C ARG A 144 -1.54 15.23 12.11
N ASP A 145 -1.31 16.45 12.61
CA ASP A 145 -0.28 17.40 12.15
C ASP A 145 1.07 16.71 11.83
N GLY A 146 1.22 16.20 10.61
CA GLY A 146 2.41 15.49 10.18
C GLY A 146 2.59 14.07 10.76
N GLY A 147 1.54 13.32 11.04
CA GLY A 147 1.67 11.89 11.35
C GLY A 147 0.45 11.09 10.90
N LEU A 148 0.68 9.94 10.28
CA LEU A 148 -0.35 8.94 10.10
C LEU A 148 -0.38 8.10 11.39
N ASP A 149 -1.48 7.48 11.77
CA ASP A 149 -1.44 6.24 12.56
C ASP A 149 -2.29 5.26 11.76
N MET A 150 -1.71 4.13 11.35
CA MET A 150 -2.45 3.01 10.77
C MET A 150 -2.67 1.99 11.89
N LEU A 151 -3.92 1.67 12.23
CA LEU A 151 -4.19 0.72 13.32
C LEU A 151 -5.27 -0.31 12.98
N ARG A 152 -4.91 -1.55 13.33
CA ARG A 152 -5.75 -2.55 14.00
C ARG A 152 -6.46 -3.62 13.16
N ARG A 153 -6.28 -4.90 13.55
CA ARG A 153 -7.33 -5.94 13.45
C ARG A 153 -8.29 -5.90 14.66
N ALA A 154 -9.60 -5.82 14.39
CA ALA A 154 -10.61 -6.21 15.39
C ALA A 154 -10.67 -7.74 15.47
N ALA A 155 -10.66 -8.25 16.71
CA ALA A 155 -10.72 -9.67 17.09
C ALA A 155 -11.50 -10.54 16.08
#